data_AF-A0A7C6UVK2-F1
#
_entry.id   AF-A0A7C6UVK2-F1
#
_cell.length_a   1.000
_cell.length_b   1.000
_cell.length_c   1.000
_cell.angle_alpha   90.00
_cell.angle_beta   90.00
_cell.angle_gamma   90.00
#
_symmetry.space_group_name_H-M   'P 1'
#
loop_
_entity.id
_entity.type
_entity.pdbx_description
1 polymer ?
#
loop_
_entity_poly.entity_id
_entity_poly.type
_entity_poly.pdbx_seq_one_letter_code
_entity_poly.pdbx_strand_id
1 'polypeptide(L)'
;MKNMLITQRVAAEALKKADGLSIADLCIGIGYTGVKLSNGAGGTCFTFRHELGLKCGPIQGAGTLIGMPAADAIEMAMSTNLAEASIGVATINAILNEDFDAGEDAVDVMDIRASDTVGMVGYFYPVVQRIKDNVKKLYIFERHITDEGLLPDWCENIYL
;
A
#
# COMPACT_ATOMS: atom_id res chain seq x y z
N MET A 1 -16.81 3.77 -21.54
CA MET A 1 -16.73 3.31 -20.13
C MET A 1 -15.74 4.22 -19.43
N LYS A 2 -16.08 4.81 -18.27
CA LYS A 2 -15.09 5.59 -17.49
C LYS A 2 -13.96 4.65 -17.07
N ASN A 3 -12.70 5.04 -17.30
CA ASN A 3 -11.57 4.31 -16.75
C ASN A 3 -11.66 4.39 -15.22
N MET A 4 -11.91 3.26 -14.57
CA MET A 4 -11.82 3.14 -13.11
C MET A 4 -10.36 3.01 -12.69
N LEU A 5 -10.00 3.62 -11.57
CA LEU A 5 -8.70 3.42 -10.94
C LEU A 5 -8.58 1.97 -10.44
N ILE A 6 -7.34 1.45 -10.39
CA ILE A 6 -7.10 0.10 -9.86
C ILE A 6 -7.62 -0.04 -8.43
N THR A 7 -7.45 0.98 -7.59
CA THR A 7 -7.94 0.98 -6.21
C THR A 7 -9.46 0.86 -6.13
N GLN A 8 -10.20 1.47 -7.06
CA GLN A 8 -11.66 1.32 -7.13
C GLN A 8 -12.08 -0.09 -7.52
N ARG A 9 -11.31 -0.75 -8.40
CA ARG A 9 -11.57 -2.13 -8.81
C ARG A 9 -11.33 -3.10 -7.64
N VAL A 10 -10.24 -2.93 -6.90
CA VAL A 10 -9.94 -3.77 -5.73
C VAL A 10 -10.96 -3.52 -4.61
N ALA A 11 -11.34 -2.26 -4.36
CA ALA A 11 -12.39 -1.92 -3.40
C ALA A 11 -13.73 -2.59 -3.76
N ALA A 12 -14.09 -2.62 -5.04
CA ALA A 12 -15.31 -3.29 -5.50
C ALA A 12 -15.28 -4.82 -5.25
N GLU A 13 -14.12 -5.47 -5.35
CA GLU A 13 -13.99 -6.89 -4.99
C GLU A 13 -14.11 -7.11 -3.48
N ALA A 14 -13.50 -6.24 -2.66
CA ALA A 14 -13.64 -6.30 -1.21
C ALA A 14 -15.09 -6.07 -0.74
N LEU A 15 -15.82 -5.15 -1.37
CA LEU A 15 -17.22 -4.87 -1.03
C LEU A 15 -18.14 -6.10 -1.18
N LYS A 16 -17.87 -7.00 -2.13
CA LYS A 16 -18.64 -8.24 -2.30
C LYS A 16 -18.55 -9.18 -1.08
N LYS A 17 -17.50 -9.02 -0.26
CA LYS A 17 -17.22 -9.83 0.93
C LYS A 17 -17.36 -9.06 2.25
N ALA A 18 -17.74 -7.78 2.20
CA ALA A 18 -17.76 -6.90 3.37
C ALA A 18 -19.03 -7.01 4.23
N ASP A 19 -20.07 -7.70 3.73
CA ASP A 19 -21.36 -7.77 4.41
C ASP A 19 -21.25 -8.42 5.80
N GLY A 20 -21.89 -7.79 6.79
CA GLY A 20 -21.82 -8.22 8.20
C GLY A 20 -20.48 -8.00 8.91
N LEU A 21 -19.45 -7.49 8.24
CA LEU A 21 -18.15 -7.20 8.86
C LEU A 21 -18.08 -5.75 9.39
N SER A 22 -17.35 -5.56 10.47
CA SER A 22 -17.06 -4.25 11.05
C SER A 22 -15.64 -4.18 11.61
N ILE A 23 -15.12 -2.96 11.81
CA ILE A 23 -13.83 -2.74 12.46
C ILE A 23 -13.92 -3.15 13.94
N ALA A 24 -13.16 -4.16 14.33
CA ALA A 24 -13.02 -4.59 15.73
C ALA A 24 -11.87 -3.87 16.44
N ASP A 25 -10.78 -3.59 15.73
CA ASP A 25 -9.65 -2.82 16.25
C ASP A 25 -8.93 -2.06 15.11
N LEU A 26 -8.27 -0.95 15.45
CA LEU A 26 -7.59 -0.09 14.49
C LEU A 26 -6.40 0.62 15.16
N CYS A 27 -5.24 0.60 14.49
CA CYS A 27 -4.08 1.39 14.88
C CYS A 27 -3.44 2.06 13.66
N ILE A 28 -3.25 3.38 13.70
CA ILE A 28 -2.38 4.10 12.76
C ILE A 28 -0.99 4.16 13.40
N GLY A 29 -0.12 3.22 13.02
CA GLY A 29 1.24 3.12 13.53
C GLY A 29 2.25 4.00 12.78
N ILE A 30 3.52 3.93 13.18
CA ILE A 30 4.60 4.69 12.53
C ILE A 30 4.95 4.09 11.16
N GLY A 31 5.00 2.76 11.07
CA GLY A 31 5.29 2.04 9.83
C GLY A 31 4.05 1.58 9.08
N TYR A 32 3.04 1.12 9.81
CA TYR A 32 1.84 0.51 9.26
C TYR A 32 0.59 0.95 9.99
N THR A 33 -0.47 1.15 9.22
CA THR A 33 -1.85 1.20 9.68
C THR A 33 -2.37 -0.22 9.67
N GLY A 34 -2.87 -0.70 10.81
CA GLY A 34 -3.43 -2.03 10.97
C GLY A 34 -4.91 -1.97 11.32
N VAL A 35 -5.72 -2.80 10.64
CA VAL A 35 -7.15 -2.99 10.89
C VAL A 35 -7.40 -4.45 11.27
N LYS A 36 -8.22 -4.67 12.28
CA LYS A 36 -8.79 -5.98 12.61
C LYS A 36 -10.31 -5.92 12.43
N LEU A 37 -10.88 -6.92 11.77
CA LEU A 37 -12.32 -7.05 11.55
C LEU A 37 -13.00 -7.88 12.64
N SER A 38 -14.32 -7.79 12.72
CA SER A 38 -15.18 -8.51 13.68
C SER A 38 -15.07 -10.03 13.60
N ASN A 39 -14.73 -10.58 12.43
CA ASN A 39 -14.45 -12.01 12.25
C ASN A 39 -13.02 -12.43 12.67
N GLY A 40 -12.19 -11.48 13.13
CA GLY A 40 -10.81 -11.72 13.54
C GLY A 40 -9.77 -11.55 12.43
N ALA A 41 -10.18 -11.39 11.17
CA ALA A 41 -9.26 -11.13 10.06
C ALA A 41 -8.54 -9.79 10.24
N GLY A 42 -7.31 -9.69 9.72
CA GLY A 42 -6.45 -8.53 9.91
C GLY A 42 -5.76 -8.11 8.62
N GLY A 43 -5.55 -6.82 8.46
CA GLY A 43 -4.91 -6.24 7.29
C GLY A 43 -4.07 -5.03 7.63
N THR A 44 -3.05 -4.78 6.83
CA THR A 44 -2.12 -3.66 7.03
C THR A 44 -1.95 -2.85 5.76
N CYS A 45 -1.67 -1.56 5.92
CA CYS A 45 -1.24 -0.65 4.87
C CYS A 45 -0.06 0.18 5.37
N PHE A 46 0.89 0.54 4.49
CA PHE A 46 1.99 1.43 4.86
C PHE A 46 1.45 2.79 5.33
N THR A 47 1.99 3.31 6.43
CA THR A 47 1.63 4.65 6.93
C THR A 47 2.59 5.67 6.35
N PHE A 48 2.09 6.58 5.52
CA PHE A 48 2.83 7.75 5.05
C PHE A 48 2.99 8.77 6.18
N ARG A 49 3.78 8.43 7.22
CA ARG A 49 3.91 9.19 8.48
C ARG A 49 4.29 10.67 8.29
N HIS A 50 5.02 10.98 7.22
CA HIS A 50 5.45 12.34 6.87
C HIS A 50 4.39 13.13 6.10
N GLU A 51 3.29 12.47 5.70
CA GLU A 51 2.24 13.01 4.82
C GLU A 51 0.83 12.84 5.42
N LEU A 52 0.69 12.56 6.72
CA LEU A 52 -0.61 12.42 7.41
C LEU A 52 -1.40 13.74 7.56
N GLY A 53 -0.99 14.79 6.85
CA GLY A 53 -1.62 16.10 6.85
C GLY A 53 -1.15 17.04 7.96
N LEU A 54 -1.62 18.28 7.88
CA LEU A 54 -1.22 19.40 8.75
C LEU A 54 -2.29 19.78 9.80
N LYS A 55 -3.39 19.01 9.87
CA LYS A 55 -4.50 19.30 10.80
C LYS A 55 -4.13 18.91 12.24
N CYS A 56 -4.95 19.34 13.20
CA CYS A 56 -4.76 19.02 14.63
C CYS A 56 -4.75 17.50 14.94
N GLY A 57 -5.11 16.65 13.98
CA GLY A 57 -4.98 15.19 14.06
C GLY A 57 -5.00 14.56 12.66
N PRO A 58 -4.58 13.29 12.55
CA PRO A 58 -4.44 12.59 11.27
C PRO A 58 -5.79 12.28 10.60
N ILE A 59 -6.87 12.12 11.38
CA ILE A 59 -8.21 11.81 10.88
C ILE A 59 -9.28 12.60 11.64
N GLN A 60 -10.45 12.77 11.01
CA GLN A 60 -11.66 13.18 11.71
C GLN A 60 -12.35 11.95 12.31
N GLY A 61 -13.02 12.11 13.47
CA GLY A 61 -13.71 10.99 14.12
C GLY A 61 -12.78 9.97 14.80
N ALA A 62 -11.57 10.37 15.20
CA ALA A 62 -10.72 9.51 16.03
C ALA A 62 -11.49 9.02 17.27
N GLY A 63 -11.42 7.72 17.53
CA GLY A 63 -12.17 7.06 18.62
C GLY A 63 -13.59 6.61 18.27
N THR A 64 -14.11 6.93 17.06
CA THR A 64 -15.45 6.48 16.62
C THR A 64 -15.40 5.39 15.55
N LEU A 65 -14.22 4.92 15.18
CA LEU A 65 -14.04 3.98 14.06
C LEU A 65 -14.28 2.52 14.44
N ILE A 66 -14.18 2.17 15.73
CA ILE A 66 -14.53 0.82 16.19
C ILE A 66 -16.04 0.61 16.04
N GLY A 67 -16.42 -0.52 15.44
CA GLY A 67 -17.80 -0.84 15.08
C GLY A 67 -18.25 -0.28 13.74
N MET A 68 -17.43 0.54 13.06
CA MET A 68 -17.73 1.03 11.71
C MET A 68 -17.92 -0.16 10.75
N PRO A 69 -18.98 -0.18 9.92
CA PRO A 69 -19.15 -1.19 8.88
C PRO A 69 -17.92 -1.25 7.96
N ALA A 70 -17.46 -2.45 7.63
CA ALA A 70 -16.29 -2.61 6.78
C ALA A 70 -16.52 -2.01 5.37
N ALA A 71 -17.76 -2.01 4.88
CA ALA A 71 -18.14 -1.36 3.63
C ALA A 71 -17.83 0.15 3.63
N ASP A 72 -18.17 0.86 4.71
CA ASP A 72 -17.89 2.29 4.85
C ASP A 72 -16.38 2.55 4.97
N ALA A 73 -15.67 1.69 5.71
CA ALA A 73 -14.23 1.78 5.85
C ALA A 73 -13.49 1.56 4.51
N ILE A 74 -13.97 0.66 3.63
CA ILE A 74 -13.42 0.47 2.28
C ILE A 74 -13.47 1.77 1.47
N GLU A 75 -14.53 2.56 1.58
CA GLU A 75 -14.67 3.82 0.84
C GLU A 75 -13.55 4.82 1.19
N MET A 76 -13.03 4.76 2.43
CA MET A 76 -11.93 5.61 2.88
C MET A 76 -10.66 5.41 2.03
N ALA A 77 -10.50 4.27 1.34
CA ALA A 77 -9.38 4.04 0.43
C ALA A 77 -9.32 5.06 -0.73
N MET A 78 -10.43 5.72 -1.05
CA MET A 78 -10.51 6.79 -2.05
C MET A 78 -10.31 8.20 -1.45
N SER A 79 -10.09 8.32 -0.14
CA SER A 79 -9.87 9.60 0.52
C SER A 79 -8.58 10.25 0.05
N THR A 80 -8.58 11.57 -0.07
CA THR A 80 -7.36 12.36 -0.29
C THR A 80 -6.54 12.53 0.99
N ASN A 81 -7.10 12.19 2.16
CA ASN A 81 -6.36 12.10 3.40
C ASN A 81 -5.66 10.74 3.48
N LEU A 82 -4.32 10.72 3.45
CA LEU A 82 -3.54 9.48 3.44
C LEU A 82 -3.72 8.64 4.71
N ALA A 83 -4.07 9.25 5.85
CA ALA A 83 -4.42 8.49 7.05
C ALA A 83 -5.71 7.68 6.83
N GLU A 84 -6.74 8.31 6.27
CA GLU A 84 -8.01 7.64 5.94
C GLU A 84 -7.83 6.61 4.82
N ALA A 85 -7.07 6.96 3.78
CA ALA A 85 -6.74 6.04 2.70
C ALA A 85 -6.04 4.78 3.21
N SER A 86 -5.10 4.94 4.16
CA SER A 86 -4.41 3.79 4.75
C SER A 86 -5.36 2.88 5.55
N ILE A 87 -6.38 3.43 6.21
CA ILE A 87 -7.42 2.64 6.91
C ILE A 87 -8.24 1.84 5.89
N GLY A 88 -8.68 2.48 4.81
CA GLY A 88 -9.46 1.80 3.79
C GLY A 88 -8.68 0.70 3.07
N VAL A 89 -7.42 0.96 2.71
CA VAL A 89 -6.56 -0.08 2.11
C VAL A 89 -6.25 -1.21 3.10
N ALA A 90 -6.00 -0.91 4.38
CA ALA A 90 -5.83 -1.93 5.41
C ALA A 90 -7.09 -2.79 5.59
N THR A 91 -8.28 -2.18 5.51
CA THR A 91 -9.57 -2.88 5.54
C THR A 91 -9.75 -3.79 4.33
N ILE A 92 -9.46 -3.29 3.12
CA ILE A 92 -9.47 -4.10 1.88
C ILE A 92 -8.54 -5.31 2.04
N ASN A 93 -7.32 -5.09 2.54
CA ASN A 93 -6.36 -6.17 2.77
C ASN A 93 -6.84 -7.16 3.81
N ALA A 94 -7.54 -6.73 4.86
CA ALA A 94 -8.11 -7.62 5.88
C ALA A 94 -9.21 -8.53 5.32
N ILE A 95 -9.96 -8.06 4.31
CA ILE A 95 -11.06 -8.81 3.67
C ILE A 95 -10.54 -9.75 2.58
N LEU A 96 -9.55 -9.30 1.79
CA LEU A 96 -9.13 -10.03 0.60
C LEU A 96 -8.00 -11.02 0.86
N ASN A 97 -7.14 -10.76 1.85
CA ASN A 97 -6.02 -11.66 2.18
C ASN A 97 -6.44 -12.76 3.16
N GLU A 98 -7.53 -13.44 2.82
CA GLU A 98 -7.91 -14.71 3.44
C GLU A 98 -7.08 -15.83 2.78
N ASP A 99 -6.65 -16.83 3.55
CA ASP A 99 -5.92 -18.01 3.04
C ASP A 99 -4.51 -17.72 2.47
N PHE A 100 -3.62 -17.15 3.30
CA PHE A 100 -2.21 -16.95 2.92
C PHE A 100 -1.45 -18.27 2.80
N ASP A 101 -0.93 -18.53 1.61
CA ASP A 101 0.13 -19.50 1.36
C ASP A 101 1.47 -18.79 1.22
N ALA A 102 2.52 -19.37 1.80
CA ALA A 102 3.87 -18.84 1.66
C ALA A 102 4.33 -18.95 0.20
N GLY A 103 4.52 -17.81 -0.46
CA GLY A 103 5.12 -17.72 -1.78
C GLY A 103 6.65 -17.60 -1.74
N GLU A 104 7.26 -17.72 -2.91
CA GLU A 104 8.67 -17.38 -3.12
C GLU A 104 8.87 -15.85 -3.09
N ASP A 105 10.11 -15.41 -2.86
CA ASP A 105 10.47 -13.99 -2.94
C ASP A 105 10.22 -13.49 -4.37
N ALA A 106 9.52 -12.36 -4.50
CA ALA A 106 9.19 -11.76 -5.79
C ALA A 106 10.42 -11.57 -6.70
N VAL A 107 11.57 -11.27 -6.11
CA VAL A 107 12.83 -11.06 -6.84
C VAL A 107 13.35 -12.36 -7.46
N ASP A 108 13.13 -13.50 -6.80
CA ASP A 108 13.58 -14.81 -7.29
C ASP A 108 12.68 -15.35 -8.40
N VAL A 109 11.41 -14.98 -8.42
CA VAL A 109 10.45 -15.44 -9.45
C VAL A 109 10.45 -14.55 -10.70
N MET A 110 10.99 -13.34 -10.63
CA MET A 110 11.13 -12.46 -11.80
C MET A 110 12.26 -12.94 -12.72
N ASP A 111 11.97 -13.11 -14.02
CA ASP A 111 12.96 -13.43 -15.05
C ASP A 111 13.77 -12.18 -15.45
N ILE A 112 14.57 -11.67 -14.51
CA ILE A 112 15.46 -10.52 -14.71
C ILE A 112 16.71 -10.96 -15.45
N ARG A 113 17.03 -10.30 -16.57
CA ARG A 113 18.16 -10.64 -17.44
C ARG A 113 19.19 -9.52 -17.50
N ALA A 114 20.43 -9.89 -17.80
CA ALA A 114 21.55 -8.96 -17.99
C ALA A 114 21.31 -7.91 -19.09
N SER A 115 20.40 -8.15 -20.02
CA SER A 115 20.02 -7.20 -21.07
C SER A 115 19.06 -6.11 -20.60
N ASP A 116 18.41 -6.30 -19.45
CA ASP A 116 17.22 -5.54 -19.09
C ASP A 116 17.56 -4.17 -18.52
N THR A 117 16.66 -3.22 -18.77
CA THR A 117 16.60 -1.95 -18.07
C THR A 117 15.48 -2.04 -17.05
N VAL A 118 15.81 -1.92 -15.78
CA VAL A 118 14.85 -2.06 -14.67
C VAL A 118 14.60 -0.70 -14.03
N GLY A 119 13.33 -0.37 -13.85
CA GLY A 119 12.88 0.74 -13.02
C GLY A 119 12.31 0.21 -11.70
N MET A 120 12.80 0.72 -10.58
CA MET A 120 12.30 0.40 -9.24
C MET A 120 11.67 1.64 -8.64
N VAL A 121 10.39 1.57 -8.29
CA VAL A 121 9.69 2.65 -7.57
C VAL A 121 9.67 2.29 -6.09
N GLY A 122 10.31 3.13 -5.27
CA GLY A 122 10.63 2.87 -3.87
C GLY A 122 12.00 2.21 -3.71
N TYR A 123 12.80 2.71 -2.76
CA TYR A 123 14.17 2.23 -2.54
C TYR A 123 14.23 1.03 -1.59
N PHE A 124 14.29 -0.18 -2.16
CA PHE A 124 14.45 -1.43 -1.42
C PHE A 124 15.91 -1.89 -1.41
N TYR A 125 16.74 -1.33 -0.51
CA TYR A 125 18.19 -1.58 -0.50
C TYR A 125 18.61 -3.06 -0.63
N PRO A 126 18.02 -4.03 0.11
CA PRO A 126 18.39 -5.45 -0.04
C PRO A 126 18.10 -6.01 -1.44
N VAL A 127 17.02 -5.54 -2.09
CA VAL A 127 16.68 -5.95 -3.47
C VAL A 127 17.64 -5.34 -4.47
N VAL A 128 17.99 -4.06 -4.29
CA VAL A 128 18.97 -3.37 -5.15
C VAL A 128 20.30 -4.13 -5.21
N GLN A 129 20.80 -4.60 -4.06
CA GLN A 129 22.05 -5.37 -4.03
C GLN A 129 21.99 -6.69 -4.82
N ARG A 130 20.80 -7.29 -4.97
CA ARG A 130 20.61 -8.55 -5.71
C ARG A 130 20.52 -8.33 -7.22
N ILE A 131 20.00 -7.19 -7.66
CA ILE A 131 19.70 -6.96 -9.09
C ILE A 131 20.72 -6.08 -9.82
N LYS A 132 21.37 -5.14 -9.13
CA LYS A 132 22.16 -4.07 -9.78
C LYS A 132 23.28 -4.59 -10.70
N ASP A 133 23.90 -5.71 -10.35
CA ASP A 133 25.03 -6.30 -11.08
C ASP A 133 24.57 -7.29 -12.16
N ASN A 134 23.27 -7.60 -12.20
CA ASN A 134 22.66 -8.60 -13.07
C ASN A 134 21.78 -7.98 -14.17
N VAL A 135 21.78 -6.66 -14.32
CA VAL A 135 20.96 -5.92 -15.32
C VAL A 135 21.83 -4.94 -16.09
N LYS A 136 21.39 -4.55 -17.29
CA LYS A 136 22.09 -3.57 -18.11
C LYS A 136 22.06 -2.19 -17.44
N LYS A 137 20.91 -1.84 -16.86
CA LYS A 137 20.71 -0.56 -16.18
C LYS A 137 19.62 -0.66 -15.12
N LEU A 138 19.85 -0.03 -13.98
CA LEU A 138 18.88 0.09 -12.89
C LEU A 138 18.62 1.59 -12.63
N TYR A 139 17.35 1.97 -12.66
CA TYR A 139 16.86 3.26 -12.19
C TYR A 139 16.04 3.05 -10.93
N ILE A 140 16.29 3.85 -9.90
CA ILE A 140 15.54 3.80 -8.64
C ILE A 140 14.89 5.16 -8.45
N PHE A 141 13.56 5.17 -8.39
CA PHE A 141 12.74 6.36 -8.22
C PHE A 141 12.22 6.39 -6.78
N GLU A 142 12.56 7.45 -6.05
CA GLU A 142 12.22 7.58 -4.64
C GLU A 142 11.70 8.99 -4.36
N ARG A 143 10.57 9.07 -3.65
CA ARG A 143 9.93 10.32 -3.26
C ARG A 143 10.71 11.02 -2.15
N HIS A 144 11.28 10.24 -1.24
CA HIS A 144 12.12 10.73 -0.15
C HIS A 144 13.56 10.25 -0.34
N ILE A 145 14.34 11.01 -1.13
CA ILE A 145 15.73 10.67 -1.45
C ILE A 145 16.56 10.59 -0.16
N THR A 146 17.09 9.40 0.11
CA THR A 146 17.87 9.08 1.31
C THR A 146 19.31 8.69 1.03
N ASP A 147 19.64 8.37 -0.22
CA ASP A 147 20.96 7.94 -0.68
C ASP A 147 21.33 8.58 -2.02
N GLU A 148 22.63 8.58 -2.33
CA GLU A 148 23.15 9.03 -3.62
C GLU A 148 22.74 8.08 -4.76
N GLY A 149 22.52 8.64 -5.96
CA GLY A 149 22.17 7.87 -7.16
C GLY A 149 20.69 7.51 -7.28
N LEU A 150 19.85 7.87 -6.31
CA LEU A 150 18.39 7.79 -6.44
C LEU A 150 17.86 8.94 -7.30
N LEU A 151 16.85 8.65 -8.11
CA LEU A 151 16.11 9.63 -8.90
C LEU A 151 14.85 10.06 -8.15
N PRO A 152 14.41 11.32 -8.30
CA PRO A 152 13.10 11.72 -7.82
C PRO A 152 11.97 10.90 -8.45
N ASP A 153 10.87 10.68 -7.71
CA ASP A 153 9.70 9.93 -8.18
C ASP A 153 9.07 10.51 -9.46
N TRP A 154 9.03 11.84 -9.60
CA TRP A 154 8.52 12.51 -10.81
C TRP A 154 9.39 12.35 -12.07
N CYS A 155 10.53 11.66 -11.99
CA CYS A 155 11.35 11.37 -13.17
C CYS A 155 11.02 10.03 -13.84
N GLU A 156 10.14 9.20 -13.26
CA GLU A 156 9.85 7.85 -13.78
C GLU A 156 9.52 7.84 -15.28
N ASN A 157 8.68 8.77 -15.73
CA ASN A 157 8.16 8.87 -17.10
C ASN A 157 9.18 9.43 -18.12
N ILE A 158 10.38 9.79 -17.67
CA ILE A 158 11.48 10.26 -18.52
C ILE A 158 12.41 9.08 -18.85
N TYR A 159 12.52 8.12 -17.93
CA TYR A 159 13.49 7.04 -17.99
C TYR A 159 12.86 5.68 -18.37
N LEU A 160 11.56 5.52 -18.16
CA LEU A 160 10.73 4.38 -18.56
C LEU A 160 9.74 4.80 -19.65
#